data_AF-A0A080ZWQ2-F1
#
_entry.id   AF-A0A080ZWQ2-F1
#
_cell.length_a   1.000
_cell.length_b   1.000
_cell.length_c   1.000
_cell.angle_alpha   90.00
_cell.angle_beta   90.00
_cell.angle_gamma   90.00
#
_symmetry.space_group_name_H-M   'P 1'
#
loop_
_entity.id
_entity.type
_entity.pdbx_description
1 polymer ?
#
loop_
_entity_poly.entity_id
_entity_poly.type
_entity_poly.pdbx_seq_one_letter_code
_entity_poly.pdbx_strand_id
1 'polypeptide(L)'
;LSAGKTTPIRSQTSKHASQPRIISPRINGQGKKQKSYQRTAVKYVHKRDVLSYTEDGHTLDETISNFYDELKANEVRAKNINKWVKQTATIRAA
;
A
#
# COMPACT_ATOMS: atom_id res chain seq x y z
N LEU A 1 56.53 42.52 36.21
CA LEU A 1 56.50 41.21 36.88
C LEU A 1 55.05 40.87 37.17
N SER A 2 54.56 39.81 36.54
CA SER A 2 53.19 39.28 36.68
C SER A 2 53.05 38.58 38.04
N ALA A 3 52.00 38.88 38.79
CA ALA A 3 51.57 38.09 39.95
C ALA A 3 50.14 37.62 39.68
N GLY A 4 49.99 36.31 39.46
CA GLY A 4 48.74 35.67 39.12
C GLY A 4 48.01 35.07 40.32
N LYS A 5 46.69 34.97 40.14
CA LYS A 5 45.73 33.94 40.58
C LYS A 5 45.51 33.75 42.10
N THR A 6 44.24 33.84 42.51
CA THR A 6 43.39 32.66 42.82
C THR A 6 42.05 33.15 43.39
N THR A 7 40.94 32.88 42.70
CA THR A 7 39.59 33.01 43.24
C THR A 7 39.02 31.60 43.46
N PRO A 8 38.44 31.28 44.64
CA PRO A 8 38.00 29.92 44.93
C PRO A 8 36.78 29.53 44.07
N ILE A 9 36.86 28.33 43.50
CA ILE A 9 35.77 27.64 42.79
C ILE A 9 34.72 27.25 43.82
N ARG A 10 33.58 27.94 43.84
CA ARG A 10 32.42 27.55 44.66
C ARG A 10 31.43 26.75 43.83
N SER A 11 31.47 25.44 44.08
CA SER A 11 30.47 24.39 43.86
C SER A 11 29.12 24.82 43.26
N GLN A 12 28.90 24.48 41.98
CA GLN A 12 27.55 24.30 41.47
C GLN A 12 27.03 22.95 41.94
N THR A 13 26.05 22.94 42.85
CA THR A 13 25.24 21.75 43.10
C THR A 13 24.29 21.59 41.91
N SER A 14 24.56 20.61 41.05
CA SER A 14 23.65 20.22 39.98
C SER A 14 22.35 19.72 40.61
N LYS A 15 21.28 20.51 40.48
CA LYS A 15 19.91 20.02 40.70
C LYS A 15 19.56 19.12 39.52
N HIS A 16 20.00 17.87 39.54
CA HIS A 16 19.41 16.85 38.66
C HIS A 16 18.00 16.53 39.18
N ALA A 17 17.06 17.39 38.83
CA ALA A 17 15.65 17.02 38.82
C ALA A 17 15.51 15.83 37.86
N SER A 18 15.19 14.66 38.42
CA SER A 18 14.79 13.48 37.66
C SER A 18 13.59 13.86 36.80
N GLN A 19 13.80 14.05 35.50
CA GLN A 19 12.72 14.27 34.56
C GLN A 19 11.78 13.05 34.58
N PRO A 20 10.44 13.23 34.56
CA PRO A 20 9.53 12.10 34.50
C PRO A 20 9.75 11.33 33.20
N ARG A 21 9.88 10.00 33.28
CA ARG A 21 9.92 9.14 32.10
C ARG A 21 8.62 9.33 31.31
N ILE A 22 8.74 9.76 30.06
CA ILE A 22 7.62 9.79 29.12
C ILE A 22 7.21 8.35 28.85
N ILE A 23 6.09 7.91 29.41
CA ILE A 23 5.48 6.63 29.08
C ILE A 23 4.79 6.84 27.72
N SER A 24 5.37 6.28 26.66
CA SER A 24 4.74 6.31 25.34
C SER A 24 3.46 5.46 25.37
N PRO A 25 2.32 5.96 24.83
CA PRO A 25 1.09 5.19 24.80
C PRO A 25 1.31 3.89 24.03
N ARG A 26 1.17 2.76 24.71
CA ARG A 26 1.26 1.44 24.09
C ARG A 26 -0.11 1.14 23.47
N ILE A 27 -0.14 0.93 22.16
CA ILE A 27 -1.36 0.51 21.45
C ILE A 27 -1.67 -0.92 21.88
N ASN A 28 -2.41 -1.08 22.98
CA ASN A 28 -2.81 -2.37 23.55
C ASN A 28 -4.20 -2.81 23.07
N GLY A 29 -4.86 -2.03 22.22
CA GLY A 29 -6.21 -2.32 21.76
C GLY A 29 -6.23 -3.22 20.52
N GLN A 30 -7.18 -4.16 20.45
CA GLN A 30 -7.55 -4.85 19.21
C GLN A 30 -8.36 -3.93 18.28
N GLY A 31 -7.96 -2.66 18.18
CA GLY A 31 -8.62 -1.67 17.34
C GLY A 31 -8.68 -2.13 15.89
N LYS A 32 -9.66 -1.64 15.14
CA LYS A 32 -9.88 -2.02 13.74
C LYS A 32 -8.60 -1.79 12.94
N LYS A 33 -8.02 -2.88 12.41
CA LYS A 33 -6.83 -2.82 11.54
C LYS A 33 -7.11 -1.91 10.34
N GLN A 34 -6.14 -1.07 9.99
CA GLN A 34 -6.22 -0.21 8.80
C GLN A 34 -6.32 -1.09 7.55
N LYS A 35 -7.27 -0.77 6.66
CA LYS A 35 -7.39 -1.45 5.37
C LYS A 35 -6.20 -1.06 4.48
N SER A 36 -5.46 -2.03 3.96
CA SER A 36 -4.47 -1.80 2.90
C SER A 36 -5.13 -2.00 1.54
N TYR A 37 -4.97 -1.03 0.64
CA TYR A 37 -5.43 -1.16 -0.74
C TYR A 37 -4.28 -1.73 -1.59
N GLN A 38 -4.51 -2.87 -2.23
CA GLN A 38 -3.55 -3.51 -3.13
C GLN A 38 -4.02 -3.35 -4.58
N ARG A 39 -3.13 -2.91 -5.48
CA ARG A 39 -3.42 -2.79 -6.91
C ARG A 39 -2.98 -4.06 -7.63
N THR A 40 -3.90 -4.75 -8.27
CA THR A 40 -3.57 -5.85 -9.18
C THR A 40 -3.22 -5.29 -10.55
N ALA A 41 -1.94 -5.31 -10.91
CA ALA A 41 -1.51 -4.95 -12.25
C ALA A 41 -1.85 -6.09 -13.22
N VAL A 42 -2.55 -5.76 -14.31
CA VAL A 42 -2.84 -6.70 -15.41
C VAL A 42 -1.98 -6.28 -16.60
N LYS A 43 -1.18 -7.22 -17.14
CA LYS A 43 -0.34 -6.98 -18.33
C LYS A 43 -1.21 -6.57 -19.51
N TYR A 44 -0.72 -5.62 -20.33
CA TYR A 44 -1.48 -5.12 -21.50
C TYR A 44 -1.74 -6.22 -22.54
N VAL A 45 -0.75 -7.08 -22.79
CA VAL A 45 -0.88 -8.24 -23.71
C VAL A 45 -2.08 -9.11 -23.33
N HIS A 46 -2.18 -9.48 -22.05
CA HIS A 46 -3.29 -10.30 -21.56
C HIS A 46 -4.67 -9.67 -21.77
N LYS A 47 -4.79 -8.33 -21.67
CA LYS A 47 -6.07 -7.66 -21.99
C LYS A 47 -6.44 -7.80 -23.46
N ARG A 48 -5.45 -7.76 -24.37
CA ARG A 48 -5.68 -7.94 -25.80
C ARG A 48 -6.13 -9.37 -26.12
N ASP A 49 -5.55 -10.35 -25.45
CA ASP A 49 -5.92 -11.76 -25.62
C ASP A 49 -7.35 -12.01 -25.15
N VAL A 50 -7.70 -11.51 -23.96
CA VAL A 50 -9.07 -11.58 -23.42
C VAL A 50 -10.08 -10.92 -24.36
N LEU A 51 -9.74 -9.75 -24.92
CA LEU A 51 -10.61 -9.04 -25.84
C LEU A 51 -10.80 -9.76 -27.18
N SER A 52 -9.73 -10.39 -27.69
CA SER A 52 -9.79 -11.16 -28.93
C SER A 52 -10.73 -12.36 -28.76
N TYR A 53 -10.60 -13.08 -27.65
CA TYR A 53 -11.47 -14.22 -27.32
C TYR A 53 -12.94 -13.81 -27.17
N THR A 54 -13.24 -12.66 -26.56
CA THR A 54 -14.63 -12.17 -26.51
C THR A 54 -15.19 -11.77 -27.88
N GLU A 55 -14.35 -11.34 -28.81
CA GLU A 55 -14.78 -10.98 -30.18
C GLU A 55 -15.04 -12.20 -31.06
N ASP A 56 -14.41 -13.34 -30.75
CA ASP A 56 -14.68 -14.63 -31.40
C ASP A 56 -16.08 -15.20 -31.05
N GLY A 57 -16.87 -14.47 -30.26
CA GLY A 57 -18.26 -14.78 -29.95
C GLY A 57 -18.45 -15.53 -28.63
N HIS A 58 -17.38 -15.72 -27.85
CA HIS A 58 -17.43 -16.40 -26.57
C HIS A 58 -18.22 -15.61 -25.52
N THR A 59 -18.89 -16.35 -24.63
CA THR A 59 -19.62 -15.72 -23.54
C THR A 59 -18.68 -15.16 -22.48
N LEU A 60 -19.20 -14.26 -21.64
CA LEU A 60 -18.41 -13.69 -20.55
C LEU A 60 -17.97 -14.77 -19.55
N ASP A 61 -18.79 -15.78 -19.31
CA ASP A 61 -18.50 -16.87 -18.38
C ASP A 61 -17.42 -17.81 -18.94
N GLU A 62 -17.52 -18.16 -20.22
CA GLU A 62 -16.46 -18.89 -20.95
C GLU A 62 -15.14 -18.12 -20.94
N THR A 63 -15.18 -16.82 -21.19
CA THR A 63 -13.99 -15.96 -21.15
C THR A 63 -13.38 -15.94 -19.76
N ILE A 64 -14.21 -15.82 -18.72
CA ILE A 64 -13.72 -15.89 -17.35
C ILE A 64 -13.04 -17.23 -17.12
N SER A 65 -13.73 -18.34 -17.36
CA SER A 65 -13.21 -19.69 -17.13
C SER A 65 -11.94 -20.01 -17.93
N ASN A 66 -11.77 -19.43 -19.12
CA ASN A 66 -10.60 -19.68 -19.96
C ASN A 66 -9.34 -18.91 -19.50
N PHE A 67 -9.51 -17.67 -19.01
CA PHE A 67 -8.38 -16.79 -18.66
C PHE A 67 -8.11 -16.66 -17.16
N TYR A 68 -9.12 -16.96 -16.36
CA TYR A 68 -9.09 -16.87 -14.92
C TYR A 68 -9.73 -18.18 -14.44
N ASP A 69 -8.94 -19.04 -13.78
CA ASP A 69 -9.43 -20.31 -13.23
C ASP A 69 -10.53 -20.08 -12.17
N GLU A 70 -10.57 -20.89 -11.11
CA GLU A 70 -11.47 -20.61 -9.99
C GLU A 70 -11.19 -19.22 -9.38
N LEU A 71 -12.07 -18.27 -9.71
CA LEU A 71 -12.08 -16.96 -9.11
C LEU A 71 -12.28 -17.13 -7.61
N LYS A 72 -11.37 -16.55 -6.83
CA LYS A 72 -11.59 -16.42 -5.38
C LYS A 72 -12.86 -15.61 -5.16
N ALA A 73 -13.58 -15.89 -4.08
CA ALA A 73 -14.89 -15.26 -3.78
C ALA A 73 -14.87 -13.71 -3.76
N ASN A 74 -13.69 -13.09 -3.61
CA ASN A 74 -13.48 -11.65 -3.62
C ASN A 74 -13.09 -11.07 -5.00
N GLU A 75 -12.85 -11.89 -6.02
CA GLU A 75 -12.45 -11.45 -7.35
C GLU A 75 -13.65 -11.39 -8.30
N VAL A 76 -13.92 -10.20 -8.85
CA VAL A 76 -14.98 -9.99 -9.84
C VAL A 76 -14.33 -9.52 -11.15
N ARG A 77 -14.14 -10.44 -12.11
CA ARG A 77 -13.52 -10.12 -13.41
C ARG A 77 -14.51 -9.63 -14.46
N ALA A 78 -15.79 -10.01 -14.35
CA ALA A 78 -16.85 -9.60 -15.27
C ALA A 78 -16.89 -8.07 -15.50
N LYS A 79 -16.83 -7.27 -14.43
CA LYS A 79 -16.84 -5.80 -14.51
C LYS A 79 -15.60 -5.26 -15.22
N ASN A 80 -14.45 -5.88 -15.02
CA ASN A 80 -13.19 -5.48 -15.65
C ASN A 80 -13.21 -5.79 -17.14
N ILE A 81 -13.65 -7.00 -17.52
CA ILE A 81 -13.78 -7.41 -18.92
C ILE A 81 -14.75 -6.48 -19.65
N ASN A 82 -15.95 -6.25 -19.09
CA ASN A 82 -16.92 -5.30 -19.66
C ASN A 82 -16.36 -3.88 -19.80
N LYS A 83 -15.53 -3.45 -18.85
CA LYS A 83 -14.83 -2.16 -18.96
C LYS A 83 -13.81 -2.18 -20.09
N TRP A 84 -13.05 -3.26 -20.26
CA TRP A 84 -12.06 -3.40 -21.34
C TRP A 84 -12.73 -3.44 -22.71
N VAL A 85 -13.87 -4.12 -22.84
CA VAL A 85 -14.66 -4.15 -24.09
C VAL A 85 -15.07 -2.73 -24.51
N LYS A 86 -15.46 -1.88 -23.56
CA LYS A 86 -15.74 -0.46 -23.84
C LYS A 86 -14.50 0.36 -24.19
N GLN A 87 -13.32 -0.12 -23.83
CA GLN A 87 -12.02 0.54 -24.01
C GLN A 87 -11.18 -0.13 -25.10
N THR A 88 -11.74 -1.06 -25.88
CA THR A 88 -11.01 -1.88 -26.85
C THR A 88 -10.16 -1.04 -27.81
N ALA A 89 -10.73 0.05 -28.35
CA ALA A 89 -10.01 0.94 -29.26
C ALA A 89 -8.71 1.49 -28.65
N THR A 90 -8.77 1.99 -27.40
CA THR A 90 -7.60 2.52 -26.69
C THR A 90 -6.61 1.43 -26.32
N ILE A 91 -7.09 0.25 -25.91
CA ILE A 91 -6.24 -0.86 -25.48
C ILE A 91 -5.46 -1.46 -26.67
N ARG A 92 -6.03 -1.44 -27.88
CA ARG A 92 -5.37 -1.95 -29.09
C ARG A 92 -4.37 -0.98 -29.71
N ALA A 93 -4.56 0.32 -29.50
CA ALA A 93 -3.65 1.36 -29.99
C ALA A 93 -2.38 1.52 -29.15
N ALA A 94 -2.36 0.95 -27.94
CA ALA A 94 -1.24 0.98 -26.98
C ALA A 94 -0.32 -0.23 -27.12
#